data_AF-A0A5K0V5K4-F1
#
_entry.id   AF-A0A5K0V5K4-F1
#
_cell.length_a   1.000
_cell.length_b   1.000
_cell.length_c   1.000
_cell.angle_alpha   90.00
_cell.angle_beta   90.00
_cell.angle_gamma   90.00
#
_symmetry.space_group_name_H-M   'P 1'
#
loop_
_entity.id
_entity.type
_entity.pdbx_description
1 polymer ?
#
loop_
_entity_poly.entity_id
_entity_poly.type
_entity_poly.pdbx_seq_one_letter_code
_entity_poly.pdbx_strand_id
1 'polypeptide(L)' 'MAFKLSFELDDNARDNGDTIRKKEETHRMAEGDRAFAHF' A
#
# COMPACT_ATOMS: atom_id res chain seq x y z
N MET A 1 19.30 -1.08 11.15
CA MET A 1 18.17 -1.61 10.35
C MET A 1 16.90 -1.81 11.19
N ALA A 2 16.98 -2.45 12.37
CA ALA A 2 15.82 -2.73 13.24
C ALA A 2 15.00 -1.50 13.68
N PHE A 3 15.63 -0.34 13.91
CA PHE A 3 14.93 0.88 14.30
C PHE A 3 14.05 1.47 13.19
N LYS A 4 14.51 1.41 11.93
CA LYS A 4 13.71 1.87 10.78
C LYS A 4 12.51 0.96 10.55
N LEU A 5 12.73 -0.35 10.67
CA LEU A 5 11.66 -1.34 10.52
C LEU A 5 10.60 -1.22 11.63
N SER A 6 11.01 -0.98 12.87
CA SER A 6 10.05 -0.77 13.97
C SER A 6 9.22 0.50 13.78
N PHE A 7 9.82 1.57 13.26
CA PHE A 7 9.09 2.79 12.92
C PHE A 7 8.09 2.56 11.78
N GLU A 8 8.50 1.87 10.70
CA GLU A 8 7.59 1.49 9.61
C GLU A 8 6.45 0.60 10.08
N LEU A 9 6.70 -0.33 11.01
CA LEU A 9 5.66 -1.19 11.58
C LEU A 9 4.68 -0.40 12.46
N ASP A 10 5.16 0.55 13.28
CA ASP A 10 4.31 1.43 14.10
C ASP A 10 3.45 2.35 13.23
N ASP A 11 4.03 2.94 12.17
CA ASP A 11 3.30 3.76 11.21
C ASP A 11 2.24 2.93 10.46
N ASN A 12 2.60 1.75 9.97
CA ASN A 12 1.66 0.84 9.30
C ASN A 12 0.51 0.41 10.23
N ALA A 13 0.78 0.21 11.53
CA ALA A 13 -0.25 -0.14 12.52
C ALA A 13 -1.24 1.00 12.80
N ARG A 14 -0.87 2.24 12.46
CA ARG A 14 -1.75 3.42 12.52
C ARG A 14 -2.41 3.74 11.17
N ASP A 15 -2.44 2.77 10.25
CA ASP A 15 -2.89 2.94 8.87
C ASP A 15 -2.19 4.10 8.14
N ASN A 16 -0.97 4.43 8.57
CA ASN A 16 -0.13 5.46 7.99
C ASN A 16 1.11 4.83 7.34
N GLY A 17 1.79 5.60 6.51
CA GLY A 17 3.08 5.21 5.94
C GLY A 17 2.99 4.66 4.53
N ASP A 18 4.18 4.45 3.97
CA ASP A 18 4.37 4.19 2.54
C ASP A 18 3.75 2.87 2.08
N THR A 19 3.66 1.88 2.97
CA THR A 19 3.06 0.58 2.66
C THR A 19 1.57 0.71 2.36
N ILE A 20 0.85 1.49 3.18
CA ILE A 20 -0.59 1.73 3.02
C ILE A 20 -0.84 2.52 1.73
N ARG A 21 -0.07 3.58 1.50
CA ARG A 21 -0.15 4.38 0.26
C ARG A 21 0.05 3.53 -1.00
N LYS A 22 1.07 2.66 -1.01
CA LYS A 22 1.33 1.75 -2.15
C LYS A 22 0.19 0.75 -2.36
N LYS A 23 -0.40 0.24 -1.28
CA LYS A 23 -1.58 -0.64 -1.35
C LYS A 23 -2.77 0.08 -1.96
N GLU A 24 -3.06 1.31 -1.55
CA GLU A 24 -4.17 2.11 -2.10
C GLU A 24 -3.94 2.52 -3.56
N GLU A 25 -2.72 2.86 -3.92
CA GLU A 25 -2.35 3.17 -5.31
C GLU A 25 -2.53 1.94 -6.21
N THR A 26 -2.05 0.77 -5.76
CA THR A 26 -2.25 -0.50 -6.47
C THR A 26 -3.73 -0.84 -6.60
N HIS A 27 -4.52 -0.60 -5.56
CA HIS A 27 -5.96 -0.82 -5.59
C HIS A 27 -6.66 0.10 -6.60
N ARG A 28 -6.37 1.41 -6.58
CA ARG A 28 -6.92 2.37 -7.54
C ARG A 28 -6.55 2.04 -8.97
N MET A 29 -5.30 1.61 -9.20
CA MET A 29 -4.86 1.14 -10.52
C MET A 29 -5.67 -0.08 -10.97
N ALA A 30 -5.81 -1.08 -10.10
CA ALA A 30 -6.62 -2.27 -10.40
C ALA A 30 -8.11 -1.95 -10.65
N GLU A 31 -8.67 -0.93 -10.00
CA GLU A 31 -10.02 -0.44 -10.30
C GLU A 31 -10.11 0.26 -11.66
N GLY A 32 -9.12 1.08 -12.01
CA GLY A 32 -9.02 1.73 -13.31
C GLY A 32 -8.87 0.72 -14.46
N ASP A 33 -8.11 -0.34 -14.23
CA ASP A 33 -7.86 -1.41 -15.20
C ASP A 33 -8.91 -2.53 -15.15
N ARG A 34 -10.01 -2.36 -14.40
CA ARG A 34 -11.08 -3.38 -14.29
C ARG A 34 -11.65 -3.77 -15.66
N ALA A 35 -11.71 -2.83 -16.60
CA ALA A 35 -12.15 -3.09 -17.97
C ALA A 35 -11.21 -4.05 -18.73
N PHE A 36 -9.95 -4.13 -18.33
CA PHE A 36 -8.95 -5.03 -18.91
C PHE A 36 -8.86 -6.39 -18.18
N ALA A 37 -9.64 -6.62 -17.13
CA ALA A 37 -9.58 -7.85 -16.34
C ALA A 37 -9.98 -9.14 -17.11
N HIS A 38 -10.54 -9.00 -18.30
CA HIS A 38 -10.94 -10.10 -19.18
C HIS A 38 -9.95 -10.39 -20.31
N PHE A 39 -8.89 -9.59 -20.46
CA PHE A 39 -7.72 -9.93 -21.29
C PHE A 39 -6.75 -10.83 -20.52
#